data_AF-A0A1F3NWJ7-F1
#
_entry.id   AF-A0A1F3NWJ7-F1
#
_cell.length_a   1.000
_cell.length_b   1.000
_cell.length_c   1.000
_cell.angle_alpha   90.00
_cell.angle_beta   90.00
_cell.angle_gamma   90.00
#
_symmetry.space_group_name_H-M   'P 1'
#
loop_
_entity.id
_entity.type
_entity.pdbx_description
1 polymer ?
#
loop_
_entity_poly.entity_id
_entity_poly.type
_entity_poly.pdbx_seq_one_letter_code
_entity_poly.pdbx_strand_id
1 'polypeptide(L)' 'MTKLNFSKWTEYDAVKGAGKAANICTELAEEAMPPKSVRKSNPELIPTKEQTLLICKWAVSLKPKE' A
#
# COMPACT_ATOMS: atom_id res chain seq x y z
N MET A 1 6.15 0.20 -12.14
CA MET A 1 6.45 -0.33 -10.80
C MET A 1 6.82 0.82 -9.89
N THR A 2 5.87 1.23 -9.06
CA THR A 2 6.11 2.20 -7.99
C THR A 2 7.05 1.53 -7.00
N LYS A 3 8.37 1.80 -7.08
CA LYS A 3 9.33 1.35 -6.07
C LYS A 3 9.02 2.13 -4.77
N LEU A 4 8.03 1.65 -4.04
CA LEU A 4 7.78 2.05 -2.67
C LEU A 4 8.98 1.57 -1.87
N ASN A 5 9.73 2.51 -1.30
CA ASN A 5 10.85 2.19 -0.43
C ASN A 5 10.45 2.58 0.99
N PHE A 6 10.06 1.57 1.79
CA PHE A 6 9.66 1.79 3.17
C PHE A 6 10.79 2.33 4.04
N SER A 7 12.06 2.06 3.72
CA SER A 7 13.21 2.64 4.44
C SER A 7 13.30 4.16 4.28
N LYS A 8 12.72 4.71 3.21
CA LYS A 8 12.65 6.16 2.96
C LYS A 8 11.29 6.76 3.33
N TRP A 9 10.43 6.01 4.01
CA TRP A 9 9.06 6.47 4.31
C TRP A 9 9.05 7.76 5.13
N THR A 10 9.95 7.88 6.10
CA THR A 10 10.12 9.07 6.95
C THR A 10 10.76 10.26 6.23
N GLU A 11 11.41 10.01 5.09
CA GLU A 11 12.01 11.06 4.24
C GLU A 11 10.98 11.66 3.26
N TYR A 12 9.80 11.05 3.13
CA TYR A 12 8.76 11.56 2.25
C TYR A 12 8.00 12.69 2.94
N ASP A 13 7.85 13.80 2.23
CA ASP A 13 6.91 14.85 2.64
C ASP A 13 5.46 14.31 2.65
N ALA A 14 4.56 15.03 3.33
CA ALA A 14 3.18 14.58 3.53
C ALA A 14 2.45 14.29 2.21
N VAL A 15 2.68 15.08 1.16
CA VAL A 15 2.03 14.93 -0.15
C VAL A 15 2.52 13.67 -0.85
N LYS A 16 3.84 13.45 -0.84
CA LYS A 16 4.49 12.27 -1.41
C LYS A 16 4.13 11.01 -0.63
N GLY A 17 4.10 11.08 0.70
CA GLY A 17 3.66 10.00 1.58
C GLY A 17 2.21 9.60 1.28
N ALA A 18 1.31 10.57 1.16
CA ALA A 18 -0.08 10.33 0.78
C ALA A 18 -0.21 9.69 -0.61
N GLY A 19 0.54 10.18 -1.60
CA GLY A 19 0.56 9.60 -2.95
C GLY A 19 1.11 8.18 -2.97
N LYS A 20 2.14 7.88 -2.17
CA LYS A 20 2.66 6.52 -2.00
C LYS A 20 1.66 5.61 -1.30
N ALA A 21 0.98 6.08 -0.25
CA ALA A 21 -0.04 5.33 0.46
C ALA A 21 -1.24 5.00 -0.45
N ALA A 22 -1.68 5.95 -1.28
CA ALA A 22 -2.75 5.74 -2.24
C ALA A 22 -2.38 4.63 -3.25
N ASN A 23 -1.14 4.64 -3.76
CA ASN A 23 -0.66 3.59 -4.65
C ASN A 23 -0.64 2.20 -3.98
N ILE A 24 -0.37 2.10 -2.68
CA ILE A 24 -0.46 0.81 -1.95
C ILE A 24 -1.89 0.27 -1.99
N CYS A 25 -2.88 1.12 -1.70
CA CYS A 25 -4.28 0.72 -1.76
C CYS A 25 -4.67 0.26 -3.18
N THR A 26 -4.23 0.97 -4.22
CA THR A 26 -4.48 0.57 -5.62
C THR A 26 -3.83 -0.77 -5.96
N GLU A 27 -2.55 -0.97 -5.64
CA GLU A 27 -1.85 -2.22 -5.96
C GLU A 27 -2.40 -3.42 -5.17
N LEU A 28 -2.95 -3.21 -3.96
CA LEU A 28 -3.67 -4.24 -3.22
C LEU A 28 -5.04 -4.56 -3.85
N ALA A 29 -5.77 -3.54 -4.29
CA ALA A 29 -7.07 -3.71 -4.95
C ALA A 29 -6.96 -4.40 -6.31
N GLU A 30 -5.89 -4.12 -7.07
CA GLU A 30 -5.61 -4.74 -8.38
C GLU A 30 -4.99 -6.14 -8.26
N GLU A 31 -4.84 -6.67 -7.05
CA GLU A 31 -4.10 -7.88 -6.81
C GLU A 31 -2.70 -7.84 -7.50
N ALA A 32 -2.02 -6.70 -7.48
CA ALA A 32 -0.62 -6.58 -7.88
C ALA A 32 0.34 -6.83 -6.71
N MET A 33 -0.13 -6.65 -5.47
CA MET A 33 0.61 -6.88 -4.23
C MET A 33 -0.14 -7.89 -3.32
N PRO A 34 0.52 -8.92 -2.75
CA PRO A 34 1.92 -9.32 -2.96
C PRO A 34 2.20 -9.85 -4.37
N PRO A 35 3.47 -9.89 -4.84
CA PRO A 35 3.82 -10.44 -6.14
C PRO A 35 3.37 -11.90 -6.31
N LYS A 36 3.09 -12.32 -7.55
CA LYS A 36 2.61 -13.69 -7.86
C LYS A 36 3.48 -14.80 -7.26
N SER A 37 4.80 -14.63 -7.24
CA SER A 37 5.73 -15.60 -6.63
C SER A 37 5.53 -15.75 -5.12
N VAL A 38 5.31 -14.63 -4.42
CA VAL A 38 5.04 -14.59 -2.97
C VAL A 38 3.68 -15.19 -2.69
N ARG A 39 2.65 -14.89 -3.49
CA ARG A 39 1.32 -15.50 -3.33
C ARG A 39 1.33 -17.02 -3.43
N LYS A 40 2.14 -17.57 -4.34
CA LYS A 40 2.28 -19.01 -4.52
C LYS A 40 3.05 -19.69 -3.38
N SER A 41 4.05 -19.01 -2.84
CA SER A 41 4.93 -19.58 -1.82
C SER A 41 4.39 -19.38 -0.41
N ASN A 42 3.74 -18.24 -0.17
CA ASN A 42 3.26 -17.77 1.13
C ASN A 42 1.85 -17.18 0.98
N PRO A 43 0.83 -18.02 0.78
CA PRO A 43 -0.56 -17.55 0.59
C PRO A 43 -1.11 -16.82 1.82
N GLU A 44 -0.58 -17.10 3.02
CA GLU A 44 -0.92 -16.39 4.27
C GLU A 44 -0.54 -14.91 4.29
N LEU A 45 0.37 -14.49 3.41
CA LEU A 45 0.78 -13.09 3.28
C LEU A 45 -0.16 -12.29 2.36
N ILE A 46 -1.15 -12.94 1.75
CA ILE A 46 -2.15 -12.26 0.92
C ILE A 46 -3.12 -11.56 1.88
N PRO A 47 -3.21 -10.22 1.85
CA PRO A 47 -4.10 -9.50 2.73
C PRO A 47 -5.56 -9.90 2.49
N THR A 48 -6.30 -10.10 3.57
CA THR A 48 -7.76 -10.32 3.47
C THR A 48 -8.45 -9.04 3.00
N LYS A 49 -9.71 -9.15 2.55
CA LYS A 49 -10.52 -7.98 2.16
C LYS A 49 -10.59 -6.92 3.26
N GLU A 50 -10.70 -7.36 4.51
CA GLU A 50 -10.76 -6.48 5.68
C GLU A 50 -9.43 -5.77 5.92
N GLN A 51 -8.31 -6.48 5.79
CA GLN A 51 -6.97 -5.90 5.90
C GLN A 51 -6.71 -4.89 4.77
N THR A 52 -7.09 -5.21 3.54
CA THR A 52 -7.00 -4.28 2.40
C THR A 52 -7.83 -3.02 2.66
N LEU A 53 -9.06 -3.16 3.17
CA LEU A 53 -9.90 -2.02 3.55
C LEU A 53 -9.26 -1.16 4.64
N LEU A 54 -8.64 -1.77 5.65
CA LEU A 54 -7.94 -1.05 6.71
C LEU A 54 -6.75 -0.25 6.15
N ILE A 55 -5.95 -0.86 5.28
CA ILE A 55 -4.82 -0.21 4.62
C ILE A 55 -5.29 0.96 3.74
N CYS A 56 -6.38 0.77 3.00
CA CYS A 56 -6.97 1.84 2.20
C CYS A 56 -7.50 3.01 3.05
N LYS A 57 -8.15 2.72 4.19
CA LYS A 57 -8.58 3.77 5.14
C LYS A 57 -7.40 4.55 5.71
N TRP A 58 -6.32 3.85 6.08
CA TRP A 58 -5.08 4.47 6.50
C TRP A 58 -4.50 5.37 5.40
N ALA A 59 -4.46 4.92 4.15
CA ALA A 59 -3.98 5.72 3.02
C ALA A 59 -4.81 7.00 2.81
N VAL A 60 -6.13 6.92 2.99
CA VAL A 60 -7.02 8.09 2.93
C VAL A 60 -6.74 9.05 4.09
N SER A 61 -6.46 8.55 5.29
CA SER A 61 -6.17 9.39 6.46
C SER A 61 -4.90 10.24 6.33
N LEU A 62 -4.00 9.84 5.42
CA LEU A 62 -2.75 10.55 5.14
C LEU A 62 -2.91 11.69 4.12
N LYS A 63 -4.07 11.80 3.45
CA LYS A 63 -4.30 12.90 2.52
C LYS A 63 -4.29 14.22 3.29
N PRO A 64 -3.55 15.25 2.82
CA PRO A 64 -3.63 16.58 3.41
C PRO A 64 -5.09 17.05 3.42
N LYS A 65 -5.54 17.64 4.52
CA LYS A 65 -6.78 18.42 4.50
C LYS A 65 -6.53 19.64 3.61
N GLU A 66 -7.34 19.78 2.56
CA GLU A 66 -7.41 21.01 1.76
C GLU A 66 -7.71 22.23 2.64
#